data_AF-A0A7C1JXU3-F1
#
_entry.id   AF-A0A7C1JXU3-F1
#
_cell.length_a   1.000
_cell.length_b   1.000
_cell.length_c   1.000
_cell.angle_alpha   90.00
_cell.angle_beta   90.00
_cell.angle_gamma   90.00
#
_symmetry.space_group_name_H-M   'P 1'
#
loop_
_entity.id
_entity.type
_entity.pdbx_description
1 polymer ?
#
loop_
_entity_poly.entity_id
_entity_poly.type
_entity_poly.pdbx_seq_one_letter_code
_entity_poly.pdbx_strand_id
1 'polypeptide(L)'
;MVAKPGALERFAQRLRQQPAFMAYVLQRVMTYERIDESALARQLGVEPFGLTRLALCKRPRPDPEHFNADVQAIADYTGANPTELWRVLRVFDVLEAFQEGLPEQPIPEPSGEALTPSTALRPGLVAARDRAEEEEEYQAGGEAPEEAPEENPPDTQAEP
;
A
#
# COMPACT_ATOMS: atom_id res chain seq x y z
N MET A 1 4.12 -23.67 -6.80
CA MET A 1 4.29 -24.20 -5.43
C MET A 1 4.94 -23.11 -4.61
N VAL A 2 4.26 -22.54 -3.60
CA VAL A 2 4.87 -21.52 -2.73
C VAL A 2 5.75 -22.26 -1.71
N ALA A 3 7.05 -21.99 -1.71
CA ALA A 3 7.97 -22.58 -0.75
C ALA A 3 7.56 -22.21 0.69
N LYS A 4 7.69 -23.14 1.63
CA LYS A 4 7.35 -22.90 3.02
C LYS A 4 8.31 -21.84 3.59
N PRO A 5 7.81 -20.75 4.21
CA PRO A 5 8.68 -19.72 4.77
C PRO A 5 9.56 -20.32 5.86
N GLY A 6 10.82 -19.90 5.91
CA GLY A 6 11.78 -20.31 6.93
C GLY A 6 11.38 -19.81 8.33
N ALA A 7 12.17 -20.17 9.34
CA ALA A 7 11.86 -19.80 10.72
C ALA A 7 11.92 -18.29 10.96
N LEU A 8 12.85 -17.59 10.30
CA LEU A 8 13.03 -16.14 10.42
C LEU A 8 11.89 -15.38 9.76
N GLU A 9 11.45 -15.81 8.57
CA GLU A 9 10.34 -15.20 7.85
C GLU A 9 9.04 -15.30 8.66
N ARG A 10 8.78 -16.45 9.29
CA ARG A 10 7.64 -16.61 10.20
C ARG A 10 7.73 -15.70 11.41
N PHE A 11 8.94 -15.50 11.95
CA PHE A 11 9.13 -14.58 13.08
C PHE A 11 8.93 -13.12 12.63
N ALA A 12 9.50 -12.71 11.51
CA ALA A 12 9.28 -11.39 10.91
C ALA A 12 7.79 -11.10 10.64
N GLN A 13 7.03 -12.10 10.17
CA GLN A 13 5.57 -11.98 10.02
C GLN A 13 4.86 -11.70 11.34
N ARG A 14 5.27 -12.34 12.45
CA ARG A 14 4.70 -12.06 13.79
C ARG A 14 5.03 -10.65 14.27
N LEU A 15 6.21 -10.13 13.93
CA LEU A 15 6.62 -8.77 14.30
C LEU A 15 5.84 -7.67 13.56
N ARG A 16 5.08 -8.00 12.51
CA ARG A 16 4.21 -7.02 11.80
C ARG A 16 3.15 -6.39 12.70
N GLN A 17 2.87 -7.00 13.85
CA GLN A 17 1.94 -6.48 14.86
C GLN A 17 2.65 -5.77 16.02
N GLN A 18 3.98 -5.66 16.00
CA GLN A 18 4.77 -5.09 17.09
C GLN A 18 5.35 -3.72 16.69
N PRO A 19 4.85 -2.60 17.25
CA PRO A 19 5.23 -1.25 16.81
C PRO A 19 6.71 -0.91 16.95
N ALA A 20 7.46 -1.62 17.80
CA ALA A 20 8.88 -1.39 18.02
C ALA A 20 9.80 -1.89 16.89
N PHE A 21 9.26 -2.65 15.93
CA PHE A 21 10.03 -3.30 14.88
C PHE A 21 9.72 -2.74 13.50
N MET A 22 10.70 -2.83 12.61
CA MET A 22 10.56 -2.44 11.21
C MET A 22 9.48 -3.27 10.49
N ALA A 23 9.24 -4.53 10.86
CA ALA A 23 8.15 -5.33 10.29
C ALA A 23 6.78 -4.62 10.35
N TYR A 24 6.50 -3.90 11.45
CA TYR A 24 5.28 -3.11 11.60
C TYR A 24 5.27 -1.92 10.64
N VAL A 25 6.39 -1.19 10.55
CA VAL A 25 6.58 -0.05 9.64
C VAL A 25 6.33 -0.47 8.19
N LEU A 26 7.04 -1.51 7.73
CA LEU A 26 6.97 -2.00 6.36
C LEU A 26 5.55 -2.46 6.01
N GLN A 27 4.88 -3.18 6.91
CA GLN A 27 3.50 -3.62 6.68
C GLN A 27 2.54 -2.44 6.48
N ARG A 28 2.69 -1.36 7.25
CA ARG A 28 1.83 -0.18 7.11
C ARG A 28 2.09 0.58 5.82
N VAL A 29 3.36 0.76 5.46
CA VAL A 29 3.73 1.41 4.18
C VAL A 29 3.26 0.58 2.99
N MET A 30 3.47 -0.74 2.98
CA MET A 30 2.96 -1.62 1.92
C MET A 30 1.44 -1.53 1.78
N THR A 31 0.72 -1.49 2.91
CA THR A 31 -0.75 -1.40 2.91
C THR A 31 -1.22 -0.04 2.37
N TYR A 32 -0.53 1.04 2.73
CA TYR A 32 -0.85 2.39 2.27
C TYR A 32 -0.54 2.59 0.79
N GLU A 33 0.64 2.17 0.34
CA GLU A 33 1.08 2.30 -1.06
C GLU A 33 0.48 1.22 -1.99
N ARG A 34 -0.22 0.23 -1.42
CA ARG A 34 -0.80 -0.93 -2.13
C ARG A 34 0.23 -1.72 -2.93
N ILE A 35 1.41 -1.90 -2.36
CA ILE A 35 2.52 -2.66 -2.94
C ILE A 35 2.72 -3.97 -2.18
N ASP A 36 3.29 -4.96 -2.85
CA ASP A 36 3.64 -6.24 -2.24
C ASP A 36 5.09 -6.23 -1.71
N GLU A 37 5.47 -7.32 -1.05
CA GLU A 37 6.79 -7.48 -0.44
C GLU A 37 7.92 -7.44 -1.49
N SER A 38 7.65 -7.94 -2.71
CA SER A 38 8.61 -7.92 -3.81
C SER A 38 8.85 -6.51 -4.35
N ALA A 39 7.79 -5.72 -4.53
CA ALA A 39 7.89 -4.33 -4.95
C ALA A 39 8.64 -3.47 -3.93
N LEU A 40 8.35 -3.65 -2.63
CA LEU A 40 9.06 -2.95 -1.57
C LEU A 40 10.55 -3.33 -1.52
N ALA A 41 10.89 -4.62 -1.71
CA ALA A 41 12.27 -5.06 -1.78
C ALA A 41 13.05 -4.34 -2.90
N ARG A 42 12.45 -4.25 -4.10
CA ARG A 42 13.04 -3.53 -5.24
C ARG A 42 13.20 -2.03 -4.95
N GLN A 43 12.20 -1.41 -4.33
CA GLN A 43 12.27 0.01 -3.97
C GLN A 43 13.42 0.27 -2.99
N LEU A 44 13.56 -0.57 -1.97
CA LEU A 44 14.64 -0.48 -0.99
C LEU A 44 16.00 -0.94 -1.55
N GLY A 45 16.03 -1.52 -2.76
CA GLY A 45 17.25 -2.09 -3.36
C GLY A 45 17.79 -3.30 -2.60
N VAL A 46 16.94 -4.04 -1.88
CA VAL A 46 17.35 -5.21 -1.08
C VAL A 46 17.02 -6.53 -1.79
N GLU A 47 17.88 -7.51 -1.58
CA GLU A 47 17.59 -8.92 -1.87
C GLU A 47 16.46 -9.44 -0.96
N PRO A 48 15.73 -10.50 -1.36
CA PRO A 48 14.62 -11.05 -0.57
C PRO A 48 14.97 -11.38 0.89
N PHE A 49 16.18 -11.91 1.13
CA PHE A 49 16.68 -12.17 2.48
C PHE A 49 17.01 -10.88 3.27
N GLY A 50 17.41 -9.81 2.57
CA GLY A 50 17.66 -8.49 3.16
C GLY A 50 16.38 -7.90 3.74
N LEU A 51 15.24 -8.07 3.06
CA LEU A 51 13.95 -7.58 3.56
C LEU A 51 13.49 -8.31 4.83
N THR A 52 13.72 -9.63 4.93
CA THR A 52 13.44 -10.37 6.17
C THR A 52 14.32 -9.88 7.31
N ARG A 53 15.61 -9.63 7.07
CA ARG A 53 16.52 -9.07 8.09
C ARG A 53 16.09 -7.66 8.51
N LEU A 54 15.69 -6.82 7.56
CA LEU A 54 15.17 -5.49 7.83
C LEU A 54 13.93 -5.55 8.72
N ALA A 55 12.98 -6.44 8.42
CA ALA A 55 11.77 -6.61 9.23
C ALA A 55 12.06 -7.00 10.70
N LEU A 56 13.16 -7.70 10.95
CA LEU A 56 13.61 -8.08 12.30
C LEU A 56 14.32 -6.96 13.06
N CYS A 57 14.78 -5.91 12.38
CA CYS A 57 15.41 -4.77 13.03
C CYS A 57 14.40 -3.99 13.88
N LYS A 58 14.89 -3.40 14.97
CA LYS A 58 14.13 -2.38 15.71
C LYS A 58 14.00 -1.12 14.84
N ARG A 59 12.96 -0.33 15.11
CA ARG A 59 12.84 1.01 14.54
C ARG A 59 14.04 1.88 14.97
N PRO A 60 14.54 2.76 14.09
CA PRO A 60 15.44 3.85 14.48
C PRO A 60 14.86 4.65 15.64
N ARG A 61 15.72 5.17 16.50
CA ARG A 61 15.28 6.07 17.57
C ARG A 61 14.76 7.38 16.96
N PRO A 62 13.65 7.94 17.48
CA PRO A 62 13.02 9.13 16.90
C PRO A 62 13.79 10.42 17.16
N ASP A 63 14.82 10.38 18.01
CA ASP A 63 15.62 11.56 18.30
C ASP A 63 16.48 11.95 17.08
N PRO A 64 16.54 13.25 16.70
CA PRO A 64 17.22 13.67 15.48
C PRO A 64 18.73 13.40 15.47
N GLU A 65 19.35 13.33 16.64
CA GLU A 65 20.80 13.12 16.79
C GLU A 65 21.21 11.69 16.41
N HIS A 66 20.41 10.68 16.77
CA HIS A 66 20.72 9.28 16.51
C HIS A 66 19.97 8.69 15.31
N PHE A 67 18.85 9.29 14.88
CA PHE A 67 18.02 8.74 13.80
C PHE A 67 18.82 8.44 12.53
N ASN A 68 19.64 9.38 12.05
CA ASN A 68 20.43 9.18 10.83
C ASN A 68 21.48 8.07 10.99
N ALA A 69 22.10 7.97 12.17
CA ALA A 69 23.08 6.93 12.46
C ALA A 69 22.41 5.54 12.52
N ASP A 70 21.23 5.45 13.12
CA ASP A 70 20.45 4.22 13.19
C ASP A 70 19.96 3.78 11.80
N VAL A 71 19.50 4.71 10.97
CA VAL A 71 19.10 4.44 9.57
C VAL A 71 20.29 3.90 8.77
N GLN A 72 21.47 4.52 8.89
CA GLN A 72 22.67 4.06 8.21
C GLN A 72 23.09 2.66 8.70
N ALA A 73 23.09 2.42 10.02
CA ALA A 73 23.45 1.12 10.57
C ALA A 73 22.50 -0.01 10.11
N ILE A 74 21.20 0.28 10.02
CA ILE A 74 20.20 -0.67 9.50
C ILE A 74 20.43 -0.90 7.99
N ALA A 75 20.67 0.16 7.22
CA ALA A 75 20.97 0.07 5.80
C ALA A 75 22.21 -0.82 5.55
N ASP A 76 23.31 -0.57 6.27
CA ASP A 76 24.55 -1.34 6.17
C ASP A 76 24.34 -2.82 6.55
N TYR A 77 23.56 -3.10 7.59
CA TYR A 77 23.28 -4.47 8.02
C TYR A 77 22.42 -5.26 7.02
N THR A 78 21.46 -4.60 6.38
CA THR A 78 20.45 -5.23 5.52
C THR A 78 20.78 -5.18 4.03
N GLY A 79 21.69 -4.30 3.64
CA GLY A 79 21.97 -3.97 2.25
C GLY A 79 20.94 -3.02 1.63
N ALA A 80 20.10 -2.37 2.45
CA ALA A 80 19.09 -1.43 1.96
C ALA A 80 19.71 -0.11 1.50
N ASN A 81 19.10 0.54 0.52
CA ASN A 81 19.43 1.90 0.15
C ASN A 81 19.00 2.84 1.30
N PRO A 82 19.93 3.59 1.93
CA PRO A 82 19.62 4.44 3.08
C PRO A 82 18.63 5.57 2.74
N THR A 83 18.69 6.11 1.52
CA THR A 83 17.79 7.17 1.05
C THR A 83 16.35 6.65 0.93
N GLU A 84 16.17 5.46 0.36
CA GLU A 84 14.84 4.86 0.24
C GLU A 84 14.30 4.39 1.59
N LEU A 85 15.17 3.90 2.48
CA LEU A 85 14.80 3.57 3.86
C LEU A 85 14.31 4.81 4.60
N TRP A 86 14.99 5.95 4.45
CA TRP A 86 14.56 7.23 5.00
C TRP A 86 13.18 7.64 4.49
N ARG A 87 12.94 7.51 3.17
CA ARG A 87 11.64 7.79 2.56
C ARG A 87 10.53 6.92 3.15
N VAL A 88 10.76 5.62 3.28
CA VAL A 88 9.78 4.67 3.87
C VAL A 88 9.44 5.07 5.30
N LEU A 89 10.45 5.40 6.12
CA LEU A 89 10.25 5.88 7.49
C LEU A 89 9.46 7.18 7.52
N ARG A 90 9.76 8.13 6.61
CA ARG A 90 9.04 9.39 6.53
C ARG A 90 7.57 9.21 6.17
N VAL A 91 7.26 8.32 5.23
CA VAL A 91 5.87 7.97 4.89
C VAL A 91 5.17 7.39 6.13
N PHE A 92 5.84 6.46 6.82
CA PHE A 92 5.30 5.88 8.04
C PHE A 92 5.01 6.92 9.13
N ASP A 93 5.91 7.85 9.40
CA ASP A 93 5.71 8.89 10.42
C ASP A 93 4.48 9.75 10.13
N VAL A 94 4.26 10.08 8.84
CA VAL A 94 3.05 10.79 8.41
C VAL A 94 1.81 9.94 8.66
N LEU A 95 1.85 8.65 8.35
CA LEU A 95 0.74 7.71 8.60
C LEU A 95 0.46 7.46 10.09
N GLU A 96 1.48 7.57 10.94
CA GLU A 96 1.34 7.49 12.40
C GLU A 96 0.66 8.76 12.93
N ALA A 97 1.11 9.94 12.49
CA ALA A 97 0.52 11.23 12.88
C ALA A 97 -0.97 11.38 12.51
N PHE A 98 -1.41 10.83 11.37
CA PHE A 98 -2.83 10.82 11.00
C PHE A 98 -3.69 9.90 11.87
N GLN A 99 -3.13 8.81 12.40
CA GLN A 99 -3.87 7.85 13.23
C GLN A 99 -3.96 8.26 14.68
N GLU A 100 -2.94 8.94 15.20
CA GLU A 100 -2.94 9.50 16.55
C GLU A 100 -3.84 10.74 16.68
N GLY A 101 -4.44 11.17 15.55
CA GLY A 101 -5.50 12.16 15.53
C GLY A 101 -5.00 13.53 15.97
N LEU A 102 -4.30 14.23 15.07
CA LEU A 102 -3.96 15.66 15.15
C LEU A 102 -3.33 16.08 16.51
N PRO A 103 -2.06 16.50 16.58
CA PRO A 103 -1.70 17.43 17.64
C PRO A 103 -2.66 18.62 17.50
N GLU A 104 -3.47 18.84 18.54
CA GLU A 104 -4.29 20.03 18.69
C GLU A 104 -3.34 21.22 18.66
N GLN A 105 -3.05 21.70 17.46
CA GLN A 105 -2.36 22.96 17.30
C GLN A 105 -3.24 23.97 18.01
N PRO A 106 -2.75 24.67 19.05
CA PRO A 106 -3.54 25.71 19.68
C PRO A 106 -3.88 26.69 18.58
N ILE A 107 -5.17 26.74 18.23
CA ILE A 107 -5.72 27.75 17.36
C ILE A 107 -5.31 29.08 18.04
N PRO A 108 -4.54 29.98 17.40
CA PRO A 108 -4.27 31.27 17.99
C PRO A 108 -5.63 31.91 18.30
N GLU A 109 -5.88 32.19 19.58
CA GLU A 109 -7.16 32.74 20.01
C GLU A 109 -7.49 33.95 19.13
N PRO A 110 -8.65 33.96 18.46
CA PRO A 110 -9.07 35.16 17.75
C PRO A 110 -9.22 36.25 18.81
N SER A 111 -8.31 37.22 18.77
CA SER A 111 -8.41 38.44 19.56
C SER A 111 -9.80 39.00 19.35
N GLY A 112 -10.58 39.02 20.43
CA GLY A 112 -12.03 38.89 20.39
C GLY A 112 -12.76 39.94 19.56
N GLU A 113 -13.71 39.46 18.76
CA GLU A 113 -14.97 40.14 18.55
C GLU A 113 -16.08 39.09 18.52
N ALA A 114 -16.96 39.16 19.52
CA ALA A 114 -18.02 38.20 19.77
C ALA A 114 -19.12 38.33 18.71
N LEU A 115 -19.38 37.24 17.97
CA LEU A 115 -20.65 37.00 17.29
C LEU A 115 -21.15 35.59 17.63
N THR A 116 -22.43 35.55 17.95
CA THR A 116 -23.21 34.59 18.75
C THR A 116 -23.30 33.14 18.23
N PRO A 117 -23.68 32.15 19.09
CA PRO A 117 -23.59 30.73 18.75
C PRO A 117 -24.69 30.28 17.79
N SER A 118 -24.31 29.76 16.62
CA SER A 118 -25.19 28.88 15.84
C SER A 118 -25.00 27.43 16.30
N THR A 119 -25.64 27.11 17.42
CA THR A 119 -25.90 25.73 17.82
C THR A 119 -26.84 25.09 16.81
N ALA A 120 -26.50 23.86 16.42
CA ALA A 120 -27.28 22.89 15.66
C ALA A 120 -27.28 23.05 14.13
N LEU A 121 -26.47 22.22 13.47
CA LEU A 121 -27.03 21.17 12.60
C LEU A 121 -25.98 20.05 12.44
N ARG A 122 -26.25 18.88 13.02
CA ARG A 122 -25.66 17.62 12.55
C ARG A 122 -26.52 17.14 11.39
N PRO A 123 -26.03 17.01 10.15
CA PRO A 123 -26.75 16.28 9.14
C PRO A 123 -26.52 14.79 9.40
N GLY A 124 -27.56 14.09 9.85
CA GLY A 124 -27.63 12.64 9.77
C GLY A 124 -27.61 12.22 8.31
N LEU A 125 -26.62 11.41 7.92
CA LEU A 125 -26.54 10.75 6.62
C LEU A 125 -27.64 9.69 6.54
N VAL A 126 -28.82 10.09 6.03
CA VAL A 126 -29.88 9.16 5.62
C VAL A 126 -29.46 8.55 4.29
N ALA A 127 -29.27 7.23 4.29
CA ALA A 127 -29.10 6.45 3.08
C ALA A 127 -30.43 6.40 2.31
N ALA A 128 -30.48 7.07 1.15
CA ALA A 128 -31.46 6.80 0.11
C ALA A 128 -30.69 6.52 -1.17
N ARG A 129 -30.44 5.24 -1.45
CA ARG A 129 -29.99 4.79 -2.76
C ARG A 129 -31.10 3.97 -3.38
N ASP A 130 -32.15 4.67 -3.78
CA ASP A 130 -33.18 4.14 -4.67
C ASP A 130 -32.81 4.58 -6.09
N ARG A 131 -32.31 3.65 -6.89
CA ARG A 131 -32.24 3.80 -8.34
C ARG A 131 -32.50 2.45 -8.98
N ALA A 132 -33.78 2.18 -9.24
CA ALA A 132 -34.19 1.21 -10.24
C ALA A 132 -34.28 1.93 -11.60
N GLU A 133 -33.60 1.34 -12.60
CA GLU A 133 -34.05 1.12 -14.00
C GLU A 133 -34.25 2.36 -14.89
N GLU A 134 -33.96 2.41 -16.20
CA GLU A 134 -33.43 1.54 -17.26
C GLU A 134 -32.97 2.52 -18.39
N GLU A 135 -32.07 2.11 -19.29
CA GLU A 135 -32.03 2.54 -20.71
C GLU A 135 -30.81 1.87 -21.38
N GLU A 136 -31.01 0.63 -21.81
CA GLU A 136 -30.21 -0.04 -22.83
C GLU A 136 -30.65 0.46 -24.21
N GLU A 137 -29.94 1.40 -24.84
CA GLU A 137 -29.93 1.49 -26.31
C GLU A 137 -28.78 2.36 -26.83
N TYR A 138 -27.66 1.73 -27.25
CA TYR A 138 -26.85 2.22 -28.37
C TYR A 138 -26.29 1.01 -29.12
N GLN A 139 -27.02 0.60 -30.16
CA GLN A 139 -26.57 -0.35 -31.16
C GLN A 139 -25.35 0.24 -31.88
N ALA A 140 -24.21 -0.41 -31.68
CA ALA A 140 -23.00 -0.19 -32.45
C ALA A 140 -23.27 -0.52 -33.92
N GLY A 141 -23.09 0.48 -34.77
CA GLY A 141 -23.07 0.30 -36.20
C GLY A 141 -21.81 -0.44 -36.65
N GLY A 142 -22.02 -1.42 -37.52
CA GLY A 142 -21.17 -1.63 -38.69
C GLY A 142 -20.11 -2.72 -38.59
N GLU A 143 -20.50 -3.96 -38.81
CA GLU A 143 -19.60 -4.89 -39.50
C GLU A 143 -20.38 -5.88 -40.35
N ALA A 144 -20.25 -5.69 -41.67
CA ALA A 144 -20.38 -6.72 -42.68
C ALA A 144 -19.61 -6.22 -43.91
N PRO A 145 -19.12 -7.10 -44.81
CA PRO A 145 -19.25 -8.56 -44.84
C PRO A 145 -17.91 -9.27 -45.07
N GLU A 146 -17.81 -10.57 -44.76
CA GLU A 146 -17.09 -11.44 -45.69
C GLU A 146 -17.70 -12.84 -45.69
N GLU A 147 -18.02 -13.26 -46.91
CA GLU A 147 -18.74 -14.45 -47.29
C GLU A 147 -17.99 -15.75 -46.94
N ALA A 148 -18.73 -16.77 -46.53
CA ALA A 148 -18.34 -18.18 -46.71
C ALA A 148 -18.52 -18.56 -48.20
N PRO A 149 -17.84 -19.58 -48.75
CA PRO A 149 -18.30 -20.96 -48.53
C PRO A 149 -17.14 -22.00 -48.51
N GLU A 150 -17.24 -23.07 -47.71
CA GLU A 150 -17.56 -24.45 -48.17
C GLU A 150 -16.38 -25.19 -48.81
N GLU A 151 -15.87 -26.23 -48.13
CA GLU A 151 -15.81 -27.61 -48.65
C GLU A 151 -15.09 -28.54 -47.65
N ASN A 152 -15.67 -29.72 -47.47
CA ASN A 152 -15.22 -30.82 -46.61
C ASN A 152 -14.09 -31.64 -47.28
N PRO A 153 -13.44 -32.59 -46.58
CA PRO A 153 -12.05 -32.98 -46.78
C PRO A 153 -11.85 -34.06 -47.85
N PRO A 154 -10.60 -34.31 -48.28
CA PRO A 154 -10.19 -35.65 -48.65
C PRO A 154 -9.16 -36.22 -47.66
N ASP A 155 -9.45 -37.46 -47.27
CA ASP A 155 -8.53 -38.45 -46.72
C ASP A 155 -7.12 -38.38 -47.31
N THR A 156 -6.11 -38.49 -46.45
CA THR A 156 -4.85 -39.14 -46.81
C THR A 156 -4.38 -39.98 -45.63
N GLN A 157 -4.90 -41.21 -45.58
CA GLN A 157 -4.08 -42.35 -45.18
C GLN A 157 -3.28 -42.79 -46.41
N ALA A 158 -1.96 -42.78 -46.32
CA ALA A 158 -1.07 -43.80 -46.92
C ALA A 158 0.39 -43.40 -46.70
N GLU A 159 1.07 -44.11 -45.80
CA GLU A 159 2.34 -44.81 -46.04
C GLU A 159 2.55 -45.76 -44.86
N PRO A 160 3.24 -46.91 -45.01
CA PRO A 160 3.92 -47.45 -46.20
C PRO A 160 3.20 -48.61 -46.89
#